data_AF-A0A409XEA2-F1
#
_entry.id   AF-A0A409XEA2-F1
#
_cell.length_a   1.000
_cell.length_b   1.000
_cell.length_c   1.000
_cell.angle_alpha   90.00
_cell.angle_beta   90.00
_cell.angle_gamma   90.00
#
_symmetry.space_group_name_H-M   'P 1'
#
loop_
_entity.id
_entity.type
_entity.pdbx_description
1 polymer ?
#
loop_
_entity_poly.entity_id
_entity_poly.type
_entity_poly.pdbx_seq_one_letter_code
_entity_poly.pdbx_strand_id
1 'polypeptide(L)'
;MLSLLQLSLLLVVFWASLRFVRRRLYPTVLENIPGPPGESWVTGSLVQLQNPSGWEFHRNIAETCESILKPSSPKFPLTIVEDGEVVWTKGAFGADHLYVYDTKAMHHILVKDQHIYEETDSFIEGNKLLFGNGILTTLGDEHRRQRKMLQPVFSNAHIEYAECVKHSLLSKVHSGPQEIREVQSWANSDSISYFTALHNIFWTTRLALELIAQTGPGYSFDELTENSPQHRFEIVSRKLVKLLMQSAARHFV
;
A
#
# COMPACT_ATOMS: atom_id res chain seq x y z
N MET A 1 -46.42 -18.17 -1.52
CA MET A 1 -45.65 -17.46 -2.57
C MET A 1 -44.43 -16.88 -1.91
N LEU A 2 -43.23 -17.18 -2.40
CA LEU A 2 -42.01 -16.53 -1.91
C LEU A 2 -42.09 -15.04 -2.22
N SER A 3 -41.73 -14.19 -1.26
CA SER A 3 -41.67 -12.75 -1.51
C SER A 3 -40.53 -12.43 -2.49
N LEU A 4 -40.63 -11.30 -3.19
CA LEU A 4 -39.58 -10.86 -4.13
C LEU A 4 -38.19 -10.77 -3.46
N LEU A 5 -38.15 -10.40 -2.18
CA LEU A 5 -36.92 -10.36 -1.37
C LEU A 5 -36.32 -11.74 -1.12
N GLN A 6 -37.16 -12.76 -0.89
CA GLN A 6 -36.69 -14.13 -0.72
C GLN A 6 -36.14 -14.70 -2.02
N LEU A 7 -36.79 -14.39 -3.16
CA LEU A 7 -36.29 -14.75 -4.49
C LEU A 7 -34.96 -14.08 -4.81
N SER A 8 -34.80 -12.78 -4.52
CA SER A 8 -33.53 -12.09 -4.74
C SER A 8 -32.41 -12.65 -3.86
N LEU A 9 -32.70 -12.96 -2.59
CA LEU A 9 -31.71 -13.57 -1.69
C LEU A 9 -31.26 -14.95 -2.20
N LEU A 10 -32.21 -15.79 -2.63
CA LEU A 10 -31.89 -17.12 -3.19
C LEU A 10 -31.04 -17.02 -4.45
N LEU A 11 -31.32 -16.06 -5.34
CA LEU A 11 -30.51 -15.83 -6.54
C LEU A 11 -29.08 -15.38 -6.19
N VAL A 12 -28.92 -14.49 -5.20
CA VAL A 12 -27.60 -14.05 -4.72
C VAL A 12 -26.83 -15.21 -4.11
N VAL A 13 -27.47 -16.01 -3.26
CA VAL A 13 -26.84 -17.19 -2.63
C VAL A 13 -26.46 -18.23 -3.69
N PHE A 14 -27.34 -18.50 -4.65
CA PHE A 14 -27.05 -19.41 -5.75
C PHE A 14 -25.87 -18.90 -6.59
N TRP A 15 -25.87 -17.63 -7.00
CA TRP A 15 -24.78 -17.02 -7.73
C TRP A 15 -23.44 -17.07 -6.95
N ALA A 16 -23.47 -16.74 -5.66
CA ALA A 16 -22.30 -16.78 -4.79
C ALA A 16 -21.77 -18.22 -4.63
N SER A 17 -22.66 -19.19 -4.43
CA SER A 17 -22.30 -20.61 -4.35
C SER A 17 -21.71 -21.13 -5.66
N LEU A 18 -22.26 -20.72 -6.81
CA LEU A 18 -21.76 -21.11 -8.11
C LEU A 18 -20.39 -20.49 -8.39
N ARG A 19 -20.16 -19.24 -7.97
CA ARG A 19 -18.86 -18.57 -8.05
C ARG A 19 -17.84 -19.23 -7.11
N PHE A 20 -18.24 -19.60 -5.90
CA PHE A 20 -17.41 -20.33 -4.93
C PHE A 20 -17.00 -21.70 -5.48
N VAL A 21 -17.96 -22.49 -5.95
CA VAL A 21 -17.73 -23.81 -6.55
C VAL A 21 -16.86 -23.70 -7.80
N ARG A 22 -17.11 -22.72 -8.69
CA ARG A 22 -16.27 -22.50 -9.87
C ARG A 22 -14.83 -22.17 -9.50
N ARG A 23 -14.60 -21.28 -8.52
CA ARG A 23 -13.24 -20.95 -8.06
C ARG A 23 -12.53 -22.13 -7.39
N ARG A 24 -13.28 -23.07 -6.79
CA ARG A 24 -12.73 -24.28 -6.18
C ARG A 24 -12.44 -25.40 -7.18
N LEU A 25 -13.25 -25.51 -8.24
CA LEU A 25 -13.19 -26.62 -9.19
C LEU A 25 -12.42 -26.30 -10.47
N TYR A 26 -12.29 -25.02 -10.84
CA TYR A 26 -11.53 -24.58 -12.01
C TYR A 26 -10.27 -23.86 -11.52
N PRO A 27 -9.16 -24.60 -11.28
CA PRO A 27 -7.88 -24.00 -10.92
C PRO A 27 -7.45 -23.01 -12.01
N THR A 28 -6.92 -21.85 -11.60
CA THR A 28 -6.46 -20.84 -12.56
C THR A 28 -5.13 -21.28 -13.17
N VAL A 29 -4.82 -20.77 -14.37
CA VAL A 29 -3.52 -21.01 -15.02
C VAL A 29 -2.35 -20.58 -14.13
N LEU A 30 -2.59 -19.66 -13.20
CA LEU A 30 -1.62 -19.15 -12.24
C LEU A 30 -1.26 -20.18 -11.15
N GLU A 31 -2.12 -21.17 -10.86
CA GLU A 31 -1.81 -22.24 -9.89
C GLU A 31 -0.73 -23.21 -10.41
N ASN A 32 -0.39 -23.16 -11.70
CA ASN A 32 0.74 -23.91 -12.26
C ASN A 32 2.10 -23.33 -11.87
N ILE A 33 2.12 -22.08 -11.39
CA ILE A 33 3.34 -21.43 -10.92
C ILE A 33 3.60 -21.93 -9.49
N PRO A 34 4.84 -22.30 -9.15
CA PRO A 34 5.15 -22.74 -7.80
C PRO A 34 4.87 -21.65 -6.77
N GLY A 35 4.46 -22.08 -5.58
CA GLY A 35 4.46 -21.21 -4.41
C GLY A 35 3.89 -21.86 -3.16
N PRO A 36 4.00 -21.19 -2.00
CA PRO A 36 3.53 -21.72 -0.75
C PRO A 36 1.99 -21.85 -0.75
N PRO A 37 1.44 -22.94 -0.18
CA PRO A 37 0.00 -23.05 -0.04
C PRO A 37 -0.53 -21.96 0.89
N GLY A 38 -1.72 -21.44 0.61
CA GLY A 38 -2.41 -20.50 1.50
C GLY A 38 -2.74 -21.14 2.84
N GLU A 39 -2.62 -20.37 3.94
CA GLU A 39 -2.92 -20.85 5.30
C GLU A 39 -4.41 -21.15 5.48
N SER A 40 -5.28 -20.34 4.84
CA SER A 40 -6.73 -20.57 4.84
C SER A 40 -7.37 -20.17 3.51
N TRP A 41 -8.61 -20.60 3.26
CA TRP A 41 -9.35 -20.15 2.07
C TRP A 41 -9.84 -18.69 2.19
N VAL A 42 -10.13 -18.24 3.41
CA VAL A 42 -10.68 -16.90 3.65
C VAL A 42 -9.59 -15.84 3.54
N THR A 43 -8.44 -16.07 4.17
CA THR A 43 -7.33 -15.11 4.23
C THR A 43 -6.18 -15.45 3.29
N GLY A 44 -6.10 -16.68 2.74
CA GLY A 44 -4.96 -17.10 1.94
C GLY A 44 -3.66 -16.99 2.73
N SER A 45 -2.64 -16.39 2.12
CA SER A 45 -1.38 -15.96 2.73
C SER A 45 -1.37 -14.47 3.07
N LEU A 46 -2.51 -13.76 2.95
CA LEU A 46 -2.57 -12.31 3.12
C LEU A 46 -2.11 -11.86 4.52
N VAL A 47 -2.51 -12.59 5.56
CA VAL A 47 -2.11 -12.30 6.94
C VAL A 47 -0.61 -12.44 7.12
N GLN A 48 0.02 -13.44 6.48
CA GLN A 48 1.45 -13.67 6.53
C GLN A 48 2.22 -12.58 5.76
N LEU A 49 1.70 -12.18 4.59
CA LEU A 49 2.27 -11.09 3.77
C LEU A 49 2.19 -9.73 4.45
N GLN A 50 1.09 -9.44 5.14
CA GLN A 50 0.81 -8.14 5.79
C GLN A 50 1.20 -8.09 7.27
N ASN A 51 1.77 -9.18 7.82
CA ASN A 51 2.19 -9.20 9.21
C ASN A 51 3.34 -8.18 9.42
N PRO A 52 3.26 -7.28 10.42
CA PRO A 52 4.36 -6.38 10.76
C PRO A 52 5.70 -7.07 11.02
N SER A 53 5.69 -8.33 11.50
CA SER A 53 6.87 -9.18 11.66
C SER A 53 6.98 -10.27 10.57
N GLY A 54 6.35 -10.06 9.41
CA GLY A 54 6.26 -11.03 8.31
C GLY A 54 7.52 -11.17 7.46
N TRP A 55 8.63 -10.51 7.81
CA TRP A 55 9.86 -10.53 7.02
C TRP A 55 10.44 -11.94 6.82
N GLU A 56 10.28 -12.82 7.79
CA GLU A 56 10.68 -14.23 7.66
C GLU A 56 9.87 -14.93 6.57
N PHE A 57 8.57 -14.65 6.47
CA PHE A 57 7.72 -15.20 5.41
C PHE A 57 8.14 -14.69 4.02
N HIS A 58 8.43 -13.39 3.89
CA HIS A 58 8.96 -12.81 2.65
C HIS A 58 10.31 -13.43 2.24
N ARG A 59 11.20 -13.68 3.22
CA ARG A 59 12.47 -14.37 2.99
C ARG A 59 12.26 -15.81 2.55
N ASN A 60 11.36 -16.54 3.21
CA ASN A 60 11.03 -17.92 2.86
C ASN A 60 10.45 -18.02 1.44
N ILE A 61 9.64 -17.05 1.01
CA ILE A 61 9.16 -16.97 -0.39
C ILE A 61 10.35 -16.84 -1.35
N ALA A 62 11.29 -15.94 -1.07
CA ALA A 62 12.48 -15.74 -1.89
C ALA A 62 13.39 -16.99 -1.93
N GLU A 63 13.62 -17.64 -0.80
CA GLU A 63 14.42 -18.87 -0.70
C GLU A 63 13.73 -20.08 -1.38
N THR A 64 12.39 -20.14 -1.33
CA THR A 64 11.62 -21.18 -2.02
C THR A 64 11.83 -21.11 -3.54
N CYS A 65 11.92 -19.89 -4.11
CA CYS A 65 12.32 -19.71 -5.51
C CYS A 65 13.67 -20.35 -5.81
N GLU A 66 14.68 -20.06 -4.99
CA GLU A 66 16.04 -20.58 -5.17
C GLU A 66 16.13 -22.10 -5.02
N SER A 67 15.34 -22.68 -4.11
CA SER A 67 15.30 -24.13 -3.90
C SER A 67 14.60 -24.88 -5.02
N ILE A 68 13.60 -24.27 -5.69
CA ILE A 68 12.89 -24.88 -6.83
C ILE A 68 13.78 -24.91 -8.08
N LEU A 69 14.68 -23.93 -8.22
CA LEU A 69 15.68 -23.88 -9.27
C LEU A 69 16.78 -24.95 -9.15
N LYS A 70 16.93 -25.61 -7.99
CA LYS A 70 17.95 -26.66 -7.79
C LYS A 70 17.37 -28.05 -8.10
N PRO A 71 18.02 -28.87 -8.95
CA PRO A 71 17.45 -30.10 -9.53
C PRO A 71 17.35 -31.31 -8.55
N SER A 72 17.16 -31.09 -7.25
CA SER A 72 17.32 -32.13 -6.22
C SER A 72 16.05 -32.50 -5.44
N SER A 73 14.89 -31.91 -5.74
CA SER A 73 13.65 -32.16 -4.97
C SER A 73 12.67 -33.08 -5.72
N PRO A 74 12.44 -34.33 -5.28
CA PRO A 74 11.74 -35.35 -6.05
C PRO A 74 10.22 -35.42 -5.79
N LYS A 75 9.52 -34.29 -5.56
CA LYS A 75 8.14 -34.34 -5.04
C LYS A 75 7.04 -33.63 -5.83
N PHE A 76 7.37 -32.90 -6.89
CA PHE A 76 6.37 -32.33 -7.79
C PHE A 76 6.89 -32.40 -9.23
N PRO A 77 6.12 -32.90 -10.20
CA PRO A 77 6.46 -32.76 -11.61
C PRO A 77 6.18 -31.30 -12.00
N LEU A 78 7.08 -30.40 -11.61
CA LEU A 78 6.96 -28.98 -11.93
C LEU A 78 7.97 -28.63 -13.01
N THR A 79 7.45 -28.06 -14.09
CA THR A 79 8.21 -27.36 -15.11
C THR A 79 9.16 -26.40 -14.40
N ILE A 80 10.46 -26.69 -14.50
CA ILE A 80 11.52 -25.80 -14.03
C ILE A 80 11.40 -24.57 -14.93
N VAL A 81 10.79 -23.50 -14.43
CA VAL A 81 11.01 -22.18 -15.01
C VAL A 81 12.46 -21.89 -14.67
N GLU A 82 13.34 -21.92 -15.69
CA GLU A 82 14.79 -21.76 -15.50
C GLU A 82 15.17 -20.43 -14.81
N ASP A 83 14.22 -19.51 -14.67
CA ASP A 83 14.31 -18.24 -13.95
C ASP A 83 13.24 -18.18 -12.84
N GLY A 84 13.54 -18.73 -11.67
CA GLY A 84 12.68 -18.74 -10.47
C GLY A 84 12.50 -17.34 -9.88
N GLU A 85 11.74 -16.49 -10.56
CA GLU A 85 11.62 -15.06 -10.26
C GLU A 85 10.16 -14.63 -10.09
N VAL A 86 9.21 -15.58 -10.15
CA VAL A 86 7.77 -15.37 -9.93
C VAL A 86 7.22 -16.48 -9.04
N VAL A 87 6.52 -16.11 -7.97
CA VAL A 87 5.87 -17.02 -7.03
C VAL A 87 4.38 -16.78 -7.01
N TRP A 88 3.61 -17.86 -7.06
CA TRP A 88 2.18 -17.78 -6.86
C TRP A 88 1.82 -17.84 -5.37
N THR A 89 0.87 -17.03 -4.95
CA THR A 89 0.34 -17.05 -3.58
C THR A 89 -1.18 -16.92 -3.59
N LYS A 90 -1.84 -17.53 -2.61
CA LYS A 90 -3.29 -17.34 -2.43
C LYS A 90 -3.58 -16.06 -1.67
N GLY A 91 -4.42 -15.20 -2.24
CA GLY A 91 -5.04 -14.05 -1.58
C GLY A 91 -6.36 -14.42 -0.88
N ALA A 92 -7.03 -13.41 -0.35
CA ALA A 92 -8.30 -13.59 0.33
C ALA A 92 -9.40 -14.12 -0.60
N PHE A 93 -10.33 -14.92 -0.07
CA PHE A 93 -11.46 -15.52 -0.81
C PHE A 93 -11.06 -16.27 -2.08
N GLY A 94 -9.90 -16.94 -2.03
CA GLY A 94 -9.34 -17.71 -3.13
C GLY A 94 -8.86 -16.86 -4.32
N ALA A 95 -8.57 -15.57 -4.11
CA ALA A 95 -7.85 -14.78 -5.11
C ALA A 95 -6.45 -15.36 -5.36
N ASP A 96 -5.92 -15.17 -6.56
CA ASP A 96 -4.56 -15.55 -6.92
C ASP A 96 -3.71 -14.29 -7.03
N HIS A 97 -2.58 -14.27 -6.34
CA HIS A 97 -1.60 -13.19 -6.39
C HIS A 97 -0.28 -13.71 -6.93
N LEU A 98 0.38 -12.91 -7.76
CA LEU A 98 1.74 -13.18 -8.22
C LEU A 98 2.70 -12.28 -7.46
N TYR A 99 3.67 -12.90 -6.81
CA TYR A 99 4.81 -12.25 -6.24
C TYR A 99 5.92 -12.26 -7.30
N VAL A 100 6.23 -11.09 -7.89
CA VAL A 100 7.16 -10.95 -9.00
C VAL A 100 8.44 -10.24 -8.53
N TYR A 101 9.59 -10.85 -8.80
CA TYR A 101 10.92 -10.30 -8.56
C TYR A 101 11.77 -10.17 -9.84
N ASP A 102 11.35 -10.78 -10.95
CA ASP A 102 12.03 -10.63 -12.25
C ASP A 102 12.02 -9.17 -12.69
N THR A 103 13.20 -8.59 -12.89
CA THR A 103 13.35 -7.22 -13.38
C THR A 103 12.73 -7.02 -14.77
N LYS A 104 12.75 -8.02 -15.66
CA LYS A 104 12.13 -7.92 -16.99
C LYS A 104 10.61 -7.90 -16.87
N ALA A 105 10.02 -8.83 -16.10
CA ALA A 105 8.59 -8.86 -15.83
C ALA A 105 8.13 -7.58 -15.12
N MET A 106 8.87 -7.09 -14.11
CA MET A 106 8.57 -5.82 -13.44
C MET A 106 8.60 -4.64 -14.40
N HIS A 107 9.58 -4.59 -15.33
CA HIS A 107 9.61 -3.55 -16.35
C HIS A 107 8.39 -3.63 -17.29
N HIS A 108 7.96 -4.84 -17.65
CA HIS A 108 6.72 -5.03 -18.41
C HIS A 108 5.49 -4.54 -17.64
N ILE A 109 5.35 -4.92 -16.37
CA ILE A 109 4.20 -4.58 -15.52
C ILE A 109 4.14 -3.08 -15.21
N LEU A 110 5.27 -2.49 -14.79
CA LEU A 110 5.32 -1.13 -14.24
C LEU A 110 5.54 -0.05 -15.29
N VAL A 111 6.18 -0.38 -16.43
CA VAL A 111 6.63 0.62 -17.41
C VAL A 111 6.01 0.38 -18.79
N LYS A 112 6.29 -0.78 -19.41
CA LYS A 112 5.99 -1.00 -20.82
C LYS A 112 4.49 -1.18 -21.07
N ASP A 113 3.86 -2.05 -20.28
CA ASP A 113 2.50 -2.53 -20.50
C ASP A 113 1.57 -2.11 -19.35
N GLN A 114 1.87 -0.98 -18.68
CA GLN A 114 1.11 -0.45 -17.53
C GLN A 114 -0.40 -0.34 -17.78
N HIS A 115 -0.84 -0.12 -19.02
CA HIS A 115 -2.24 -0.02 -19.39
C HIS A 115 -3.02 -1.35 -19.32
N ILE A 116 -2.31 -2.49 -19.26
CA ILE A 116 -2.89 -3.83 -19.12
C ILE A 116 -3.02 -4.19 -17.63
N TYR A 117 -2.09 -3.73 -16.81
CA TYR A 117 -2.01 -4.04 -15.38
C TYR A 117 -2.65 -2.92 -14.55
N GLU A 118 -3.97 -3.01 -14.39
CA GLU A 118 -4.74 -2.06 -13.59
C GLU A 118 -4.69 -2.39 -12.09
N GLU A 119 -4.89 -1.36 -11.26
CA GLU A 119 -5.02 -1.52 -9.81
C GLU A 119 -6.26 -2.34 -9.44
N THR A 120 -6.20 -3.05 -8.32
CA THR A 120 -7.33 -3.89 -7.87
C THR A 120 -8.58 -3.06 -7.55
N ASP A 121 -9.76 -3.64 -7.77
CA ASP A 121 -11.05 -3.01 -7.40
C ASP A 121 -11.07 -2.55 -5.93
N SER A 122 -10.51 -3.37 -5.02
CA SER A 122 -10.40 -3.04 -3.60
C SER A 122 -9.56 -1.79 -3.35
N PHE A 123 -8.48 -1.60 -4.11
CA PHE A 123 -7.64 -0.40 -4.02
C PHE A 123 -8.40 0.83 -4.53
N ILE A 124 -9.10 0.72 -5.65
CA ILE A 124 -9.86 1.82 -6.25
C ILE A 124 -11.02 2.23 -5.34
N GLU A 125 -11.86 1.29 -4.89
CA GLU A 125 -13.00 1.58 -4.03
C GLU A 125 -12.55 2.10 -2.64
N GLY A 126 -11.45 1.56 -2.10
CA GLY A 126 -10.85 2.08 -0.87
C GLY A 126 -10.42 3.54 -1.01
N ASN A 127 -9.76 3.90 -2.11
CA ASN A 127 -9.36 5.27 -2.38
C ASN A 127 -10.56 6.18 -2.67
N LYS A 128 -11.62 5.70 -3.33
CA LYS A 128 -12.87 6.48 -3.53
C LYS A 128 -13.55 6.84 -2.22
N LEU A 129 -13.59 5.91 -1.27
CA LEU A 129 -14.17 6.15 0.06
C LEU A 129 -13.38 7.19 0.85
N LEU A 130 -12.06 7.21 0.72
CA LEU A 130 -11.17 8.11 1.47
C LEU A 130 -11.04 9.50 0.83
N PHE A 131 -10.80 9.53 -0.47
CA PHE A 131 -10.36 10.72 -1.19
C PHE A 131 -11.39 11.19 -2.23
N GLY A 132 -12.46 10.43 -2.44
CA GLY A 132 -13.41 10.68 -3.53
C GLY A 132 -12.84 10.31 -4.89
N ASN A 133 -13.53 10.74 -5.95
CA ASN A 133 -13.05 10.53 -7.32
C ASN A 133 -11.87 11.47 -7.61
N GLY A 134 -10.73 10.88 -7.96
CA GLY A 134 -9.51 11.57 -8.36
C GLY A 134 -8.45 10.62 -8.89
N ILE A 135 -7.20 11.09 -8.94
CA ILE A 135 -6.09 10.37 -9.59
C ILE A 135 -5.85 8.97 -9.02
N LEU A 136 -6.08 8.75 -7.72
CA LEU A 136 -5.93 7.44 -7.07
C LEU A 136 -7.09 6.46 -7.36
N THR A 137 -8.12 6.89 -8.10
CA THR A 137 -9.36 6.13 -8.31
C THR A 137 -9.76 5.99 -9.78
N THR A 138 -9.06 6.70 -10.67
CA THR A 138 -9.24 6.60 -12.11
C THR A 138 -8.23 5.65 -12.73
N LEU A 139 -8.60 4.97 -13.81
CA LEU A 139 -7.76 4.03 -14.54
C LEU A 139 -7.55 4.49 -16.00
N GLY A 140 -6.61 3.85 -16.69
CA GLY A 140 -6.36 4.05 -18.12
C GLY A 140 -6.07 5.50 -18.54
N ASP A 141 -6.70 5.92 -19.64
CA ASP A 141 -6.45 7.23 -20.26
C ASP A 141 -6.85 8.41 -19.38
N GLU A 142 -7.88 8.27 -18.55
CA GLU A 142 -8.29 9.33 -17.62
C GLU A 142 -7.21 9.55 -16.56
N HIS A 143 -6.68 8.45 -16.00
CA HIS A 143 -5.54 8.53 -15.08
C HIS A 143 -4.31 9.18 -15.74
N ARG A 144 -4.01 8.80 -16.99
CA ARG A 144 -2.91 9.38 -17.78
C ARG A 144 -3.08 10.88 -17.97
N ARG A 145 -4.30 11.33 -18.29
CA ARG A 145 -4.64 12.75 -18.44
C ARG A 145 -4.46 13.51 -17.13
N GLN A 146 -4.97 12.98 -16.02
CA GLN A 146 -4.83 13.59 -14.70
C GLN A 146 -3.36 13.69 -14.26
N ARG A 147 -2.59 12.62 -14.43
CA ARG A 147 -1.14 12.61 -14.15
C ARG A 147 -0.40 13.66 -14.98
N LYS A 148 -0.72 13.79 -16.27
CA LYS A 148 -0.12 14.81 -17.15
C LYS A 148 -0.43 16.24 -16.71
N MET A 149 -1.63 16.49 -16.20
CA MET A 149 -2.01 17.81 -15.66
C MET A 149 -1.29 18.12 -14.34
N LEU A 150 -1.00 17.11 -13.51
CA LEU A 150 -0.33 17.27 -12.22
C LEU A 150 1.20 17.39 -12.33
N GLN A 151 1.80 16.74 -13.33
CA GLN A 151 3.26 16.65 -13.49
C GLN A 151 4.03 18.00 -13.44
N PRO A 152 3.50 19.15 -13.93
CA PRO A 152 4.17 20.45 -13.80
C PRO A 152 4.47 20.89 -12.36
N VAL A 153 3.67 20.46 -11.37
CA VAL A 153 3.90 20.75 -9.94
C VAL A 153 5.19 20.09 -9.45
N PHE A 154 5.68 19.06 -10.15
CA PHE A 154 6.93 18.35 -9.86
C PHE A 154 8.07 18.76 -10.82
N SER A 155 7.97 19.93 -11.45
CA SER A 155 9.04 20.48 -12.30
C SER A 155 10.22 20.98 -11.47
N ASN A 156 11.41 21.04 -12.07
CA ASN A 156 12.62 21.56 -11.40
C ASN A 156 12.41 22.96 -10.79
N ALA A 157 11.66 23.84 -11.46
CA ALA A 157 11.34 25.16 -10.94
C ALA A 157 10.51 25.11 -9.64
N HIS A 158 9.58 24.15 -9.52
CA HIS A 158 8.83 23.95 -8.28
C HIS A 158 9.68 23.27 -7.19
N ILE A 159 10.64 22.42 -7.57
CA ILE A 159 11.60 21.83 -6.63
C ILE A 159 12.48 22.93 -6.02
N GLU A 160 12.99 23.86 -6.83
CA GLU A 160 13.74 25.04 -6.35
C GLU A 160 12.90 25.91 -5.41
N TYR A 161 11.63 26.14 -5.75
CA TYR A 161 10.71 26.82 -4.84
C TYR A 161 10.53 26.07 -3.51
N ALA A 162 10.40 24.75 -3.56
CA ALA A 162 10.32 23.91 -2.36
C ALA A 162 11.59 23.99 -1.51
N GLU A 163 12.77 24.12 -2.13
CA GLU A 163 14.02 24.39 -1.40
C GLU A 163 13.99 25.76 -0.70
N CYS A 164 13.49 26.82 -1.36
CA CYS A 164 13.32 28.13 -0.71
C CYS A 164 12.37 28.06 0.50
N VAL A 165 11.23 27.37 0.35
CA VAL A 165 10.28 27.14 1.44
C VAL A 165 10.91 26.34 2.57
N LYS A 166 11.70 25.29 2.25
CA LYS A 166 12.46 24.56 3.25
C LYS A 166 13.40 25.47 4.03
N HIS A 167 14.12 26.38 3.37
CA HIS A 167 14.99 27.33 4.07
C HIS A 167 14.22 28.28 5.00
N SER A 168 13.05 28.76 4.59
CA SER A 168 12.20 29.61 5.44
C SER A 168 11.66 28.82 6.65
N LEU A 169 11.24 27.58 6.45
CA LEU A 169 10.78 26.69 7.52
C LEU A 169 11.92 26.29 8.46
N LEU A 170 13.12 26.03 7.95
CA LEU A 170 14.29 25.76 8.77
C LEU A 170 14.55 26.92 9.73
N SER A 171 14.41 28.18 9.29
CA SER A 171 14.57 29.32 10.20
C SER A 171 13.57 29.27 11.36
N LYS A 172 12.31 28.92 11.09
CA LYS A 172 11.24 28.76 12.10
C LYS A 172 11.53 27.59 13.06
N VAL A 173 12.01 26.48 12.52
CA VAL A 173 12.44 25.27 13.26
C VAL A 173 13.61 25.60 14.20
N HIS A 174 14.60 26.37 13.74
CA HIS A 174 15.72 26.79 14.58
C HIS A 174 15.29 27.80 15.66
N SER A 175 14.38 28.72 15.37
CA SER A 175 13.81 29.64 16.37
C SER A 175 12.71 29.02 17.24
N GLY A 176 12.29 27.79 16.93
CA GLY A 176 11.19 27.08 17.57
C GLY A 176 11.59 26.44 18.91
N PRO A 177 10.67 25.67 19.52
CA PRO A 177 10.87 25.04 20.82
C PRO A 177 12.09 24.12 20.85
N GLN A 178 12.69 23.96 22.04
CA GLN A 178 13.90 23.15 22.27
C GLN A 178 13.78 21.71 21.71
N GLU A 179 12.57 21.16 21.73
CA GLU A 179 12.18 19.84 21.22
C GLU A 179 12.50 19.63 19.72
N ILE A 180 12.41 20.68 18.89
CA ILE A 180 12.72 20.62 17.46
C ILE A 180 14.24 20.52 17.23
N ARG A 181 15.04 21.14 18.10
CA ARG A 181 16.51 21.08 18.06
C ARG A 181 17.05 19.72 18.48
N GLU A 182 16.32 19.02 19.33
CA GLU A 182 16.67 17.67 19.79
C GLU A 182 16.64 16.64 18.64
N VAL A 183 15.76 16.81 17.64
CA VAL A 183 15.69 15.94 16.44
C VAL A 183 17.02 15.90 15.67
N GLN A 184 17.77 17.01 15.62
CA GLN A 184 19.09 17.06 14.96
C GLN A 184 20.20 16.35 15.76
N SER A 185 20.15 16.42 17.09
CA SER A 185 21.15 15.78 17.96
C SER A 185 21.08 14.25 17.94
N TRP A 186 19.98 13.69 17.44
CA TRP A 186 19.58 12.31 17.66
C TRP A 186 19.84 11.35 16.49
N ALA A 187 20.19 11.87 15.31
CA ALA A 187 20.69 11.05 14.19
C ALA A 187 21.97 10.26 14.55
N ASN A 188 22.57 10.57 15.70
CA ASN A 188 23.84 10.01 16.19
C ASN A 188 23.70 9.13 17.45
N SER A 189 22.50 8.76 17.90
CA SER A 189 22.33 7.93 19.12
C SER A 189 21.75 6.53 18.85
N ASP A 190 22.39 5.49 19.39
CA ASP A 190 22.07 4.08 19.15
C ASP A 190 20.85 3.53 19.91
N SER A 191 20.18 4.31 20.77
CA SER A 191 18.99 3.84 21.49
C SER A 191 17.83 4.85 21.45
N ILE A 192 16.76 4.45 20.78
CA ILE A 192 15.54 5.22 20.58
C ILE A 192 14.46 4.75 21.58
N SER A 193 14.10 5.58 22.55
CA SER A 193 12.96 5.30 23.45
C SER A 193 11.62 5.43 22.69
N TYR A 194 10.62 4.61 23.04
CA TYR A 194 9.28 4.63 22.43
C TYR A 194 8.58 6.00 22.56
N PHE A 195 8.74 6.68 23.70
CA PHE A 195 8.19 8.02 23.91
C PHE A 195 8.81 9.03 22.93
N THR A 196 10.13 8.94 22.71
CA THR A 196 10.86 9.77 21.76
C THR A 196 10.49 9.46 20.31
N ALA A 197 10.26 8.18 19.96
CA ALA A 197 9.78 7.80 18.62
C ALA A 197 8.38 8.37 18.31
N LEU A 198 7.45 8.31 19.27
CA LEU A 198 6.11 8.89 19.10
C LEU A 198 6.15 10.43 19.01
N HIS A 199 6.98 11.08 19.83
CA HIS A 199 7.17 12.52 19.78
C HIS A 199 7.83 12.97 18.46
N ASN A 200 8.73 12.15 17.91
CA ASN A 200 9.34 12.37 16.59
C ASN A 200 8.29 12.26 15.46
N ILE A 201 7.44 11.22 15.46
CA ILE A 201 6.35 11.08 14.47
C ILE A 201 5.43 12.31 14.50
N PHE A 202 5.18 12.88 15.67
CA PHE A 202 4.37 14.09 15.82
C PHE A 202 5.00 15.29 15.09
N TRP A 203 6.22 15.66 15.45
CA TRP A 203 6.89 16.83 14.84
C TRP A 203 7.24 16.64 13.37
N THR A 204 7.63 15.44 12.95
CA THR A 204 7.88 15.13 11.53
C THR A 204 6.61 15.21 10.70
N THR A 205 5.47 14.78 11.23
CA THR A 205 4.18 14.93 10.55
C THR A 205 3.82 16.41 10.41
N ARG A 206 3.97 17.22 11.46
CA ARG A 206 3.72 18.68 11.41
C ARG A 206 4.60 19.38 10.38
N LEU A 207 5.91 19.11 10.41
CA LEU A 207 6.85 19.70 9.48
C LEU A 207 6.59 19.25 8.03
N ALA A 208 6.31 17.97 7.81
CA ALA A 208 6.02 17.45 6.47
C ALA A 208 4.72 18.05 5.92
N LEU A 209 3.67 18.16 6.73
CA LEU A 209 2.42 18.80 6.33
C LEU A 209 2.61 20.27 6.00
N GLU A 210 3.34 21.01 6.83
CA GLU A 210 3.60 22.44 6.58
C GLU A 210 4.44 22.65 5.31
N LEU A 211 5.44 21.81 5.08
CA LEU A 211 6.23 21.82 3.86
C LEU A 211 5.35 21.54 2.64
N ILE A 212 4.58 20.45 2.63
CA ILE A 212 3.70 20.08 1.50
C ILE A 212 2.66 21.18 1.25
N ALA A 213 2.11 21.79 2.30
CA ALA A 213 1.08 22.82 2.19
C ALA A 213 1.61 24.13 1.61
N GLN A 214 2.79 24.57 2.07
CA GLN A 214 3.38 25.78 1.52
C GLN A 214 3.92 25.56 0.10
N THR A 215 4.43 24.37 -0.20
CA THR A 215 5.01 24.07 -1.53
C THR A 215 3.97 23.75 -2.59
N GLY A 216 2.87 23.09 -2.23
CA GLY A 216 1.80 22.73 -3.15
C GLY A 216 0.76 23.84 -3.29
N PRO A 217 -0.21 23.95 -2.36
CA PRO A 217 -1.27 24.95 -2.41
C PRO A 217 -0.87 26.36 -1.95
N GLY A 218 0.33 26.58 -1.41
CA GLY A 218 0.75 27.87 -0.86
C GLY A 218 0.08 28.22 0.47
N TYR A 219 -0.40 27.22 1.22
CA TYR A 219 -1.12 27.38 2.47
C TYR A 219 -0.24 27.06 3.68
N SER A 220 -0.39 27.78 4.77
CA SER A 220 0.29 27.51 6.05
C SER A 220 -0.72 26.95 7.05
N PHE A 221 -0.54 25.69 7.46
CA PHE A 221 -1.40 25.03 8.44
C PHE A 221 -0.95 25.29 9.87
N ASP A 222 0.34 25.51 10.07
CA ASP A 222 0.97 25.50 11.38
C ASP A 222 2.11 26.52 11.50
N GLU A 223 2.16 27.23 12.62
CA GLU A 223 3.24 28.16 12.94
C GLU A 223 4.51 27.44 13.43
N LEU A 224 4.43 26.14 13.70
CA LEU A 224 5.50 25.29 14.23
C LEU A 224 5.99 25.74 15.62
N THR A 225 5.07 26.22 16.46
CA THR A 225 5.34 26.59 17.85
C THR A 225 4.81 25.52 18.82
N GLU A 226 5.24 25.58 20.09
CA GLU A 226 4.84 24.61 21.14
C GLU A 226 3.35 24.71 21.47
N ASN A 227 2.80 25.94 21.41
CA ASN A 227 1.44 26.27 21.85
C ASN A 227 0.45 26.39 20.69
N SER A 228 0.86 26.18 19.44
CA SER A 228 -0.04 26.30 18.30
C SER A 228 -1.10 25.19 18.33
N PRO A 229 -2.39 25.53 18.18
CA PRO A 229 -3.44 24.52 18.13
C PRO A 229 -3.26 23.61 16.90
N GLN A 230 -3.32 22.30 17.11
CA GLN A 230 -3.19 21.32 16.03
C GLN A 230 -4.27 21.53 14.97
N HIS A 231 -3.85 21.60 13.70
CA HIS A 231 -4.79 21.70 12.61
C HIS A 231 -5.60 20.40 12.50
N ARG A 232 -6.91 20.51 12.18
CA ARG A 232 -7.81 19.34 12.09
C ARG A 232 -7.27 18.25 11.16
N PHE A 233 -6.61 18.65 10.06
CA PHE A 233 -6.03 17.72 9.10
C PHE A 233 -4.94 16.82 9.71
N GLU A 234 -4.09 17.37 10.57
CA GLU A 234 -3.03 16.62 11.27
C GLU A 234 -3.60 15.58 12.23
N ILE A 235 -4.65 15.95 12.97
CA ILE A 235 -5.34 15.03 13.90
C ILE A 235 -5.96 13.87 13.13
N VAL A 236 -6.57 14.15 11.97
CA VAL A 236 -7.23 13.14 11.14
C VAL A 236 -6.19 12.24 10.46
N SER A 237 -5.11 12.80 9.90
CA SER A 237 -4.07 12.02 9.21
C SER A 237 -3.41 11.00 10.13
N ARG A 238 -3.13 11.36 11.40
CA ARG A 238 -2.61 10.43 12.41
C ARG A 238 -3.56 9.30 12.74
N LYS A 239 -4.86 9.56 12.73
CA LYS A 239 -5.90 8.55 13.01
C LYS A 239 -6.23 7.70 11.79
N LEU A 240 -5.90 8.16 10.57
CA LEU A 240 -6.32 7.55 9.31
C LEU A 240 -5.92 6.07 9.22
N VAL A 241 -4.65 5.74 9.48
CA VAL A 241 -4.16 4.34 9.40
C VAL A 241 -4.91 3.44 10.37
N LYS A 242 -5.10 3.88 11.62
CA LYS A 242 -5.84 3.13 12.64
C LYS A 242 -7.31 2.95 12.25
N LEU A 243 -7.94 4.00 11.72
CA LEU A 243 -9.32 3.95 11.25
C LEU A 243 -9.48 3.03 10.04
N LEU A 244 -8.52 3.03 9.12
CA LEU A 244 -8.49 2.13 7.97
C LEU A 244 -8.35 0.67 8.38
N MET A 245 -7.40 0.36 9.26
CA MET A 245 -7.23 -1.00 9.79
C MET A 245 -8.49 -1.47 10.54
N GLN A 246 -9.10 -0.60 11.35
CA GLN A 246 -10.34 -0.91 12.06
C GLN A 246 -11.56 -1.06 11.13
N SER A 247 -11.60 -0.30 10.03
CA SER A 247 -12.67 -0.39 9.02
C SER A 247 -12.56 -1.67 8.22
N ALA A 248 -11.35 -2.00 7.75
CA ALA A 248 -11.03 -3.25 7.08
C ALA A 248 -11.37 -4.45 7.98
N ALA A 249 -10.90 -4.46 9.23
CA ALA A 249 -11.21 -5.54 10.18
C ALA A 249 -12.71 -5.71 10.46
N ARG A 250 -13.52 -4.66 10.34
CA ARG A 250 -14.98 -4.71 10.52
C ARG A 250 -15.76 -5.13 9.28
N HIS A 251 -15.18 -5.03 8.08
CA HIS A 251 -15.82 -5.43 6.83
C HIS A 251 -15.34 -6.80 6.33
N PHE A 252 -14.20 -7.28 6.83
CA PHE A 252 -13.65 -8.62 6.54
C PHE A 252 -13.99 -9.69 7.61
N VAL A 253 -14.78 -9.34 8.63
CA VAL A 253 -15.40 -10.25 9.62
C VAL A 253 -16.91 -10.09 9.56
#